data_AF-A0A2Z4PTK3-F1
#
_entry.id   AF-A0A2Z4PTK3-F1
#
_cell.length_a   1.000
_cell.length_b   1.000
_cell.length_c   1.000
_cell.angle_alpha   90.00
_cell.angle_beta   90.00
_cell.angle_gamma   90.00
#
_symmetry.space_group_name_H-M   'P 1'
#
loop_
_entity.id
_entity.type
_entity.pdbx_description
1 polymer ?
#
loop_
_entity_poly.entity_id
_entity_poly.type
_entity_poly.pdbx_seq_one_letter_code
_entity_poly.pdbx_strand_id
1 'polypeptide(L)'
;MFAIGDCAEINGQLLPYLAPINAGLPALADCLLGRPTMVNYPLMPVIVKTTTYPLTLYPPAHDLNGHWQIEKSNRGTRALFIDDNQQLQGFVLSEELGDERQYWLDRIRTTL
;
A
#
# COMPACT_ATOMS: atom_id res chain seq x y z
N MET A 1 23.04 14.91 2.59
CA MET A 1 23.00 13.70 1.77
C MET A 1 21.55 13.25 1.71
N PHE A 2 21.02 12.93 0.53
CA PHE A 2 19.64 12.45 0.35
C PHE A 2 19.64 10.99 -0.10
N ALA A 3 18.54 10.28 0.17
CA ALA A 3 18.32 8.91 -0.28
C ALA A 3 16.92 8.78 -0.92
N ILE A 4 16.81 7.91 -1.91
CA ILE A 4 15.56 7.55 -2.57
C ILE A 4 15.71 6.15 -3.16
N GLY A 5 14.61 5.40 -3.27
CA GLY A 5 14.64 4.04 -3.78
C GLY A 5 14.70 3.00 -2.67
N ASP A 6 15.11 1.79 -3.04
CA ASP A 6 15.12 0.62 -2.17
C ASP A 6 16.07 0.75 -0.96
N CYS A 7 16.98 1.72 -1.00
CA CYS A 7 17.89 2.04 0.10
C CYS A 7 17.31 3.05 1.11
N ALA A 8 16.14 3.63 0.83
CA ALA A 8 15.53 4.64 1.69
C ALA A 8 14.53 4.01 2.65
N GLU A 9 14.77 4.20 3.95
CA GLU A 9 13.84 3.86 5.01
C GLU A 9 12.87 5.03 5.24
N ILE A 10 11.57 4.75 5.21
CA ILE A 10 10.49 5.72 5.40
C ILE A 10 9.71 5.28 6.63
N ASN A 11 9.69 6.09 7.69
CA ASN A 11 8.99 5.80 8.95
C ASN A 11 9.30 4.40 9.53
N GLY A 12 10.57 3.98 9.54
CA GLY A 12 10.96 2.67 10.06
C GLY A 12 10.76 1.51 9.10
N GLN A 13 10.35 1.77 7.84
CA GLN A 13 10.02 0.73 6.86
C GLN A 13 10.83 0.89 5.58
N LEU A 14 11.34 -0.24 5.07
CA LEU A 14 11.81 -0.34 3.69
C LEU A 14 10.62 -0.65 2.78
N LEU A 15 10.42 0.19 1.77
CA LEU A 15 9.35 0.03 0.79
C LEU A 15 9.96 -0.16 -0.62
N PRO A 16 10.58 -1.32 -0.91
CA PRO A 16 11.38 -1.55 -2.12
C PRO A 16 10.51 -1.84 -3.36
N TYR A 17 9.71 -0.85 -3.76
CA TYR A 17 8.85 -0.93 -4.95
C TYR A 17 8.58 0.48 -5.50
N LEU A 18 8.04 0.55 -6.72
CA LEU A 18 8.01 1.79 -7.50
C LEU A 18 7.17 2.93 -6.89
N ALA A 19 6.08 2.64 -6.18
CA ALA A 19 5.16 3.69 -5.72
C ALA A 19 5.82 4.68 -4.72
N PRO A 20 6.53 4.23 -3.67
CA PRO A 20 7.31 5.11 -2.80
C PRO A 20 8.37 5.94 -3.53
N ILE A 21 9.05 5.36 -4.52
CA ILE A 21 10.05 6.06 -5.33
C ILE A 21 9.39 7.20 -6.10
N ASN A 22 8.27 6.91 -6.77
CA ASN A 22 7.52 7.89 -7.55
C ASN A 22 6.91 8.99 -6.68
N ALA A 23 6.45 8.67 -5.46
CA ALA A 23 5.94 9.64 -4.51
C ALA A 23 7.05 10.58 -3.99
N GLY A 24 8.25 10.03 -3.71
CA GLY A 24 9.38 10.78 -3.17
C GLY A 24 10.10 11.66 -4.19
N LEU A 25 10.11 11.26 -5.47
CA LEU A 25 10.87 11.91 -6.55
C LEU A 25 10.61 13.43 -6.65
N PRO A 26 9.36 13.93 -6.71
CA PRO A 26 9.11 15.37 -6.86
C PRO A 26 9.61 16.21 -5.69
N ALA A 27 9.37 15.74 -4.45
CA ALA A 27 9.79 16.46 -3.26
C ALA A 27 11.33 16.47 -3.10
N LEU A 28 12.00 15.38 -3.49
CA LEU A 28 13.46 15.35 -3.54
C LEU A 28 13.99 16.34 -4.59
N ALA A 29 13.40 16.38 -5.78
CA ALA A 29 13.78 17.33 -6.81
C ALA A 29 13.64 18.79 -6.34
N ASP A 30 12.54 19.13 -5.65
CA ASP A 30 12.36 20.44 -5.03
C ASP A 30 13.43 20.73 -3.97
N CYS A 31 13.71 19.77 -3.08
CA CYS A 31 14.75 19.93 -2.05
C CYS A 31 16.12 20.24 -2.67
N LEU A 32 16.47 19.55 -3.76
CA LEU A 32 17.73 19.78 -4.49
C LEU A 32 17.78 21.15 -5.17
N LEU A 33 16.62 21.72 -5.51
CA LEU A 33 16.48 23.06 -6.10
C LEU A 33 16.32 24.16 -5.05
N GLY A 34 16.57 23.87 -3.77
CA GLY A 34 16.49 24.84 -2.69
C GLY A 34 15.06 25.15 -2.22
N ARG A 35 14.10 24.30 -2.54
CA ARG A 35 12.71 24.36 -2.04
C ARG A 35 12.46 23.18 -1.11
N PRO A 36 12.62 23.35 0.21
CA PRO A 36 12.34 22.27 1.15
C PRO A 36 10.88 21.82 1.05
N THR A 37 10.66 20.60 0.56
CA THR A 37 9.33 20.02 0.33
C THR A 37 9.24 18.67 1.03
N MET A 38 8.20 18.48 1.84
CA MET A 38 7.91 17.18 2.45
C MET A 38 7.19 16.27 1.45
N VAL A 39 7.56 14.99 1.44
CA VAL A 39 6.86 13.99 0.63
C VAL A 39 5.49 13.70 1.27
N ASN A 40 4.45 13.59 0.44
CA ASN A 40 3.19 12.99 0.83
C ASN A 40 3.15 11.54 0.32
N TYR A 41 3.22 10.57 1.23
CA TYR A 41 3.10 9.15 0.90
C TYR A 41 1.66 8.68 1.09
N PRO A 42 0.88 8.49 0.00
CA PRO A 42 -0.49 8.01 0.11
C PRO A 42 -0.54 6.52 0.51
N LEU A 43 -1.74 5.94 0.61
CA LEU A 43 -1.88 4.49 0.64
C LEU A 43 -1.32 3.91 -0.67
N MET A 44 -0.27 3.09 -0.56
CA MET A 44 0.49 2.56 -1.69
C MET A 44 0.36 1.03 -1.75
N PRO A 45 -0.73 0.48 -2.31
CA PRO A 45 -0.87 -0.96 -2.47
C PRO A 45 0.19 -1.50 -3.44
N VAL A 46 0.61 -2.73 -3.18
CA VAL A 46 1.54 -3.48 -4.01
C VAL A 46 0.76 -4.33 -5.01
N ILE A 47 1.18 -4.29 -6.28
CA ILE A 47 0.61 -5.11 -7.36
C ILE A 47 1.63 -6.16 -7.77
N VAL A 48 1.30 -7.43 -7.61
CA VAL A 48 2.11 -8.57 -8.05
C VAL A 48 1.53 -9.08 -9.37
N LYS A 49 2.26 -8.82 -10.47
CA LYS A 49 1.83 -9.17 -11.84
C LYS A 49 2.26 -10.58 -12.21
N THR A 50 1.75 -11.58 -11.51
CA THR A 50 1.93 -12.98 -11.90
C THR A 50 0.90 -13.34 -12.97
N THR A 51 1.35 -13.86 -14.11
CA THR A 51 0.49 -14.14 -15.29
C THR A 51 -0.75 -14.99 -14.97
N THR A 52 -0.59 -16.01 -14.13
CA THR A 52 -1.66 -16.99 -13.83
C THR A 52 -2.52 -16.58 -12.63
N TYR A 53 -2.04 -15.66 -11.79
CA TYR A 53 -2.72 -15.28 -10.55
C TYR A 53 -2.24 -13.91 -10.08
N PRO A 54 -2.68 -12.81 -10.72
CA PRO A 54 -2.27 -11.49 -10.33
C PRO A 54 -2.85 -11.14 -8.95
N LEU A 55 -2.08 -10.40 -8.15
CA LEU A 55 -2.50 -9.96 -6.82
C LEU A 55 -2.37 -8.45 -6.68
N THR A 56 -3.28 -7.85 -5.94
CA THR A 56 -3.16 -6.48 -5.42
C THR A 56 -3.36 -6.54 -3.92
N LEU A 57 -2.44 -5.97 -3.15
CA LEU A 57 -2.46 -6.06 -1.69
C LEU A 57 -2.07 -4.74 -1.03
N TYR A 58 -2.72 -4.45 0.09
CA TYR A 58 -2.30 -3.43 1.04
C TYR A 58 -2.24 -4.10 2.42
N PRO A 59 -1.04 -4.33 2.98
CA PRO A 59 -0.92 -5.05 4.24
C PRO A 59 -1.33 -4.16 5.42
N PRO A 60 -1.95 -4.74 6.48
CA PRO A 60 -2.10 -4.02 7.74
C PRO A 60 -0.73 -3.76 8.38
N ALA A 61 -0.67 -2.86 9.36
CA ALA A 61 0.53 -2.66 10.18
C ALA A 61 0.90 -3.96 10.93
N HIS A 62 2.21 -4.22 11.07
CA HIS A 62 2.73 -5.49 11.58
C HIS A 62 2.20 -5.88 12.97
N ASP A 63 2.04 -4.91 13.86
CA ASP A 63 1.63 -5.14 15.26
C ASP A 63 0.14 -4.86 15.51
N LEU A 64 -0.65 -4.80 14.44
CA LEU A 64 -2.09 -4.55 14.54
C LEU A 64 -2.85 -5.86 14.75
N ASN A 65 -3.63 -5.94 15.83
CA ASN A 65 -4.51 -7.07 16.09
C ASN A 65 -5.78 -7.01 15.23
N GLY A 66 -6.24 -8.18 14.80
CA GLY A 66 -7.43 -8.32 13.97
C GLY A 66 -7.55 -9.72 13.37
N HIS A 67 -8.48 -9.87 12.42
CA HIS A 67 -8.72 -11.12 11.71
C HIS A 67 -8.90 -10.90 10.21
N TRP A 68 -8.59 -11.95 9.44
CA TRP A 68 -8.84 -11.98 8.01
C TRP A 68 -10.23 -12.54 7.72
N GLN A 69 -11.02 -11.79 6.93
CA GLN A 69 -12.26 -12.27 6.32
C GLN A 69 -11.98 -12.61 4.87
N ILE A 70 -12.18 -13.87 4.49
CA ILE A 70 -11.83 -14.38 3.15
C ILE A 70 -13.09 -14.80 2.42
N GLU A 71 -13.31 -14.21 1.25
CA GLU A 71 -14.38 -14.53 0.32
C GLU A 71 -13.77 -15.03 -0.98
N LYS A 72 -14.22 -16.20 -1.44
CA LYS A 72 -13.80 -16.80 -2.71
C LYS A 72 -14.95 -16.77 -3.69
N SER A 73 -14.67 -16.40 -4.93
CA SER A 73 -15.63 -16.35 -6.02
C SER A 73 -15.01 -16.91 -7.31
N ASN A 74 -15.80 -17.00 -8.38
CA ASN A 74 -15.30 -17.30 -9.72
C ASN A 74 -14.41 -16.20 -10.31
N ARG A 75 -14.46 -14.97 -9.76
CA ARG A 75 -13.67 -13.82 -10.18
C ARG A 75 -12.33 -13.69 -9.45
N GLY A 76 -12.10 -14.54 -8.45
CA GLY A 76 -10.93 -14.52 -7.58
C GLY A 76 -11.27 -14.53 -6.10
N THR A 77 -10.25 -14.24 -5.30
CA THR A 77 -10.29 -14.20 -3.83
C THR A 77 -10.15 -12.78 -3.34
N ARG A 78 -11.02 -12.41 -2.40
CA ARG A 78 -10.93 -11.18 -1.61
C ARG A 78 -10.63 -11.58 -0.17
N ALA A 79 -9.53 -11.08 0.37
CA ALA A 79 -9.22 -11.19 1.80
C ALA A 79 -9.15 -9.77 2.37
N LEU A 80 -9.90 -9.51 3.43
CA LEU A 80 -9.94 -8.21 4.11
C LEU A 80 -9.45 -8.39 5.55
N PHE A 81 -8.53 -7.54 5.99
CA PHE A 81 -8.07 -7.52 7.37
C PHE A 81 -8.89 -6.50 8.15
N ILE A 82 -9.62 -7.00 9.16
CA ILE A 82 -10.47 -6.21 10.04
C ILE A 82 -9.84 -6.19 11.42
N ASP A 83 -9.58 -5.00 11.97
CA ASP A 83 -9.06 -4.85 13.33
C ASP A 83 -10.14 -5.08 14.40
N ASP A 84 -9.70 -5.10 15.66
CA ASP A 84 -10.60 -5.26 16.82
C ASP A 84 -11.68 -4.16 16.93
N ASN A 85 -11.45 -2.99 16.30
CA ASN A 85 -12.39 -1.87 16.22
C ASN A 85 -13.34 -1.96 15.00
N GLN A 86 -13.39 -3.12 14.33
CA GLN A 86 -14.17 -3.36 13.12
C GLN A 86 -13.82 -2.43 11.96
N GLN A 87 -12.57 -1.95 11.89
CA GLN A 87 -12.07 -1.13 10.78
C GLN A 87 -11.27 -1.96 9.79
N LEU A 88 -11.40 -1.63 8.51
CA LEU A 88 -10.57 -2.20 7.46
C LEU A 88 -9.17 -1.59 7.50
N GLN A 89 -8.16 -2.43 7.63
CA GLN A 89 -6.76 -2.00 7.74
C GLN A 89 -5.86 -2.62 6.68
N GLY A 90 -6.38 -3.60 5.93
CA GLY A 90 -5.62 -4.26 4.87
C GLY A 90 -6.49 -5.08 3.95
N PHE A 91 -5.97 -5.41 2.78
CA PHE A 91 -6.63 -6.32 1.85
C PHE A 91 -5.63 -7.09 0.99
N VAL A 92 -6.10 -8.21 0.44
CA VAL A 92 -5.50 -8.94 -0.69
C VAL A 92 -6.63 -9.25 -1.68
N LEU A 93 -6.42 -8.88 -2.94
CA LEU A 93 -7.36 -9.08 -4.05
C LEU A 93 -6.64 -9.86 -5.15
N SER A 94 -7.26 -10.92 -5.66
CA SER A 94 -6.71 -11.68 -6.79
C SER A 94 -7.52 -11.50 -8.06
N GLU A 95 -6.86 -11.75 -9.20
CA GLU A 95 -7.52 -11.90 -10.50
C GLU A 95 -8.38 -10.66 -10.83
N GLU A 96 -9.65 -10.85 -11.20
CA GLU A 96 -10.55 -9.75 -11.57
C GLU A 96 -10.93 -8.87 -10.37
N LEU A 97 -10.86 -9.41 -9.14
CA LEU A 97 -11.14 -8.63 -7.93
C LEU A 97 -10.09 -7.55 -7.68
N GLY A 98 -8.93 -7.60 -8.36
CA GLY A 98 -7.95 -6.52 -8.35
C GLY A 98 -8.51 -5.15 -8.80
N ASP A 99 -9.57 -5.14 -9.60
CA ASP A 99 -10.24 -3.92 -10.05
C ASP A 99 -10.97 -3.18 -8.91
N GLU A 100 -11.27 -3.87 -7.81
CA GLU A 100 -11.88 -3.29 -6.61
C GLU A 100 -10.87 -2.53 -5.73
N ARG A 101 -9.59 -2.48 -6.12
CA ARG A 101 -8.52 -1.84 -5.34
C ARG A 101 -8.90 -0.46 -4.82
N GLN A 102 -9.39 0.42 -5.69
CA GLN A 102 -9.71 1.81 -5.28
C GLN A 102 -10.85 1.84 -4.26
N TYR A 103 -11.89 1.01 -4.48
CA TYR A 103 -13.00 0.88 -3.55
C TYR A 103 -12.56 0.48 -2.14
N TRP A 104 -11.59 -0.44 -2.03
CA TRP A 104 -11.06 -0.87 -0.74
C TRP A 104 -10.08 0.13 -0.13
N LEU A 105 -9.27 0.82 -0.94
CA LEU A 105 -8.42 1.92 -0.47
C LEU A 105 -9.22 3.05 0.17
N ASP A 106 -10.32 3.47 -0.47
CA ASP A 106 -11.17 4.57 0.02
C ASP A 106 -11.84 4.24 1.37
N ARG A 107 -11.86 2.96 1.75
CA ARG A 107 -12.47 2.45 3.00
C ARG A 107 -11.43 2.16 4.09
N ILE A 108 -10.14 2.20 3.77
CA ILE A 108 -9.08 2.14 4.78
C ILE A 108 -9.03 3.48 5.49
N ARG A 109 -9.20 3.46 6.82
CA ARG A 109 -9.05 4.66 7.64
C ARG A 109 -7.59 4.85 7.99
N THR A 110 -6.95 5.87 7.43
CA THR A 110 -5.60 6.24 7.83
C THR A 110 -5.65 6.87 9.23
N THR A 111 -5.00 6.25 10.19
CA THR A 111 -4.57 6.97 11.40
C THR A 111 -3.20 7.56 11.03
N LEU A 112 -3.14 8.88 10.85
CA LEU A 112 -1.87 9.60 10.64
C LEU A 112 -0.97 9.48 11.87
#